data_AF-A0A0A8L0W1-F1
#
_entry.id   AF-A0A0A8L0W1-F1
#
_cell.length_a   1.000
_cell.length_b   1.000
_cell.length_c   1.000
_cell.angle_alpha   90.00
_cell.angle_beta   90.00
_cell.angle_gamma   90.00
#
_symmetry.space_group_name_H-M   'P 1'
#
loop_
_entity.id
_entity.type
_entity.pdbx_description
1 polymer ?
#
loop_
_entity_poly.entity_id
_entity_poly.type
_entity_poly.pdbx_seq_one_letter_code
_entity_poly.pdbx_strand_id
1 'polypeptide(L)'
;MNCLRNNETIENQQPAKTVIVMVGLPARGKSTIAKQIESTISEKCRIFNAGQRRRQTGSNGSLVPNEQIFDMSDANSVKLRDDIALSSLKELLSWLQSGPNNSVGIFDATNSTVKRRTLILDTLERHSCVPMNVIFIEVVVDSDKILEEHLYWKVRQSNDYKHLENKEWCISDFQSRMKQYEAVYEPIQQNEFKTCYNKKFPISTFQIKNRYQRCLFHGEEPPAFIYFALLSLQRQWFVEKNAHLTTLRYTKAKRPSGFFVPWTWLKLRKLF
;
A
#
# COMPACT_ATOMS: atom_id res chain seq x y z
N MET A 1 52.37 -17.47 17.26
CA MET A 1 52.67 -16.39 16.28
C MET A 1 51.87 -16.67 15.02
N ASN A 2 51.06 -15.69 14.61
CA ASN A 2 50.39 -15.51 13.30
C ASN A 2 49.43 -16.63 12.87
N CYS A 3 48.11 -16.53 13.00
CA CYS A 3 47.21 -15.46 12.57
C CYS A 3 47.56 -14.97 11.16
N LEU A 4 46.80 -15.39 10.14
CA LEU A 4 46.32 -14.55 9.04
C LEU A 4 45.51 -15.36 8.01
N ARG A 5 44.31 -14.84 7.74
CA ARG A 5 43.51 -14.91 6.50
C ARG A 5 42.76 -16.21 6.20
N ASN A 6 41.61 -16.35 6.85
CA ASN A 6 40.36 -16.73 6.16
C ASN A 6 39.35 -15.58 6.38
N ASN A 7 39.57 -14.46 5.69
CA ASN A 7 38.67 -13.31 5.58
C ASN A 7 38.45 -13.03 4.09
N GLU A 8 37.98 -14.04 3.35
CA GLU A 8 37.50 -13.85 1.99
C GLU A 8 35.98 -14.05 1.98
N THR A 9 35.31 -12.97 1.55
CA THR A 9 33.90 -12.82 1.18
C THR A 9 32.83 -13.05 2.25
N ILE A 10 32.79 -12.17 3.26
CA ILE A 10 31.49 -11.58 3.63
C ILE A 10 31.15 -10.65 2.45
N GLU A 11 30.48 -11.18 1.43
CA GLU A 11 29.82 -10.34 0.44
C GLU A 11 28.97 -9.32 1.22
N ASN A 12 29.17 -8.03 0.94
CA ASN A 12 28.25 -6.97 1.35
C ASN A 12 26.89 -7.22 0.66
N GLN A 13 26.15 -8.24 1.08
CA GLN A 13 24.79 -8.46 0.62
C GLN A 13 23.94 -7.36 1.23
N GLN A 14 23.68 -6.33 0.43
CA GLN A 14 22.72 -5.30 0.81
C GLN A 14 21.40 -6.00 1.18
N PRO A 15 20.78 -5.63 2.32
CA PRO A 15 19.52 -6.24 2.72
C PRO A 15 18.47 -6.02 1.62
N ALA A 16 17.72 -7.08 1.32
CA ALA A 16 16.71 -7.04 0.28
C ALA A 16 15.69 -5.92 0.54
N LYS A 17 15.40 -5.17 -0.50
CA LYS A 17 14.42 -4.08 -0.48
C LYS A 17 13.02 -4.65 -0.68
N THR A 18 12.00 -4.04 -0.10
CA THR A 18 10.62 -4.54 -0.24
C THR A 18 9.76 -3.58 -1.06
N VAL A 19 9.06 -4.10 -2.06
CA VAL A 19 8.02 -3.39 -2.80
C VAL A 19 6.67 -3.96 -2.42
N ILE A 20 5.82 -3.13 -1.82
CA ILE A 20 4.43 -3.49 -1.50
C ILE A 20 3.53 -2.92 -2.59
N VAL A 21 2.83 -3.77 -3.32
CA VAL A 21 1.88 -3.40 -4.37
C VAL A 21 0.46 -3.52 -3.83
N MET A 22 -0.22 -2.39 -3.65
CA MET A 22 -1.61 -2.39 -3.23
C MET A 22 -2.52 -2.78 -4.39
N VAL A 23 -3.50 -3.65 -4.14
CA VAL A 23 -4.46 -4.14 -5.15
C VAL A 23 -5.89 -3.98 -4.62
N GLY A 24 -6.82 -3.64 -5.50
CA GLY A 24 -8.25 -3.63 -5.20
C GLY A 24 -8.98 -2.44 -5.79
N LEU A 25 -10.30 -2.51 -5.77
CA LEU A 25 -11.19 -1.46 -6.27
C LEU A 25 -10.99 -0.12 -5.55
N PRO A 26 -11.33 1.03 -6.16
CA PRO A 26 -11.31 2.31 -5.46
C PRO A 26 -12.24 2.30 -4.25
N ALA A 27 -11.98 3.21 -3.29
CA ALA A 27 -12.73 3.31 -2.03
C ALA A 27 -12.77 2.02 -1.17
N ARG A 28 -11.82 1.08 -1.31
CA ARG A 28 -11.71 -0.10 -0.42
C ARG A 28 -10.77 0.08 0.78
N GLY A 29 -10.15 1.26 0.94
CA GLY A 29 -9.27 1.57 2.08
C GLY A 29 -7.77 1.31 1.87
N LYS A 30 -7.34 1.02 0.63
CA LYS A 30 -5.92 0.81 0.27
C LYS A 30 -4.98 1.89 0.80
N SER A 31 -5.26 3.17 0.52
CA SER A 31 -4.42 4.29 0.97
C SER A 31 -4.37 4.42 2.50
N THR A 32 -5.44 4.04 3.21
CA THR A 32 -5.47 4.03 4.67
C THR A 32 -4.57 2.94 5.22
N ILE A 33 -4.67 1.72 4.68
CA ILE A 33 -3.82 0.59 5.03
C ILE A 33 -2.35 0.90 4.69
N ALA A 34 -2.07 1.47 3.52
CA ALA A 34 -0.72 1.87 3.12
C ALA A 34 -0.08 2.86 4.11
N LYS A 35 -0.83 3.89 4.54
CA LYS A 35 -0.38 4.86 5.55
C LYS A 35 -0.11 4.22 6.90
N GLN A 36 -0.91 3.24 7.30
CA GLN A 36 -0.67 2.54 8.55
C GLN A 36 0.58 1.66 8.47
N ILE A 37 0.78 0.96 7.36
CA ILE A 37 1.98 0.17 7.14
C ILE A 37 3.20 1.09 7.21
N GLU A 38 3.16 2.22 6.51
CA GLU A 38 4.23 3.23 6.55
C GLU A 38 4.50 3.76 7.96
N SER A 39 3.46 4.02 8.77
CA SER A 39 3.63 4.54 10.13
C SER A 39 4.11 3.51 11.16
N THR A 40 3.91 2.21 10.88
CA THR A 40 4.25 1.14 11.83
C THR A 40 5.63 0.53 11.56
N ILE A 41 6.13 0.61 10.32
CA ILE A 41 7.46 0.14 9.96
C ILE A 41 8.52 1.08 10.54
N SER A 42 9.51 0.52 11.25
CA SER A 42 10.61 1.28 11.85
C SER A 42 11.65 1.74 10.82
N GLU A 43 11.81 0.97 9.76
CA GLU A 43 12.70 1.20 8.65
C GLU A 43 12.16 2.31 7.74
N LYS A 44 13.04 2.90 6.93
CA LYS A 44 12.62 3.98 6.03
C LYS A 44 11.66 3.45 4.96
N CYS A 45 10.39 3.80 5.12
CA CYS A 45 9.27 3.45 4.24
C CYS A 45 8.74 4.70 3.53
N ARG A 46 8.25 4.55 2.28
CA ARG A 46 7.60 5.63 1.55
C ARG A 46 6.48 5.14 0.64
N ILE A 47 5.35 5.86 0.63
CA ILE A 47 4.22 5.63 -0.28
C ILE A 47 4.39 6.41 -1.60
N PHE A 48 4.13 5.72 -2.71
CA PHE A 48 4.07 6.25 -4.06
C PHE A 48 2.64 6.08 -4.61
N ASN A 49 1.84 7.14 -4.50
CA ASN A 49 0.43 7.11 -4.89
C ASN A 49 0.23 7.58 -6.34
N ALA A 50 -0.15 6.67 -7.23
CA ALA A 50 -0.35 7.00 -8.66
C ALA A 50 -1.47 8.03 -8.88
N GLY A 51 -2.50 8.04 -8.03
CA GLY A 51 -3.58 9.03 -8.09
C GLY A 51 -3.15 10.44 -7.70
N GLN A 52 -2.20 10.59 -6.76
CA GLN A 52 -1.59 11.88 -6.43
C GLN A 52 -0.74 12.39 -7.59
N ARG A 53 0.06 11.52 -8.19
CA ARG A 53 0.88 11.88 -9.36
C ARG A 53 0.00 12.31 -10.55
N ARG A 54 -1.10 11.61 -10.83
CA ARG A 54 -2.09 12.03 -11.85
C ARG A 54 -2.55 13.48 -11.63
N ARG A 55 -2.89 13.85 -10.40
CA ARG A 55 -3.35 15.20 -10.09
C ARG A 55 -2.27 16.26 -10.34
N GLN A 56 -1.01 15.96 -9.98
CA GLN A 56 0.12 16.86 -10.23
C GLN A 56 0.38 17.05 -11.73
N THR A 57 0.26 15.99 -12.52
CA THR A 57 0.40 16.06 -13.99
C THR A 57 -0.78 16.80 -14.64
N GLY A 58 -2.00 16.63 -14.12
CA GLY A 58 -3.19 17.34 -14.59
C GLY A 58 -3.17 18.84 -14.29
N SER A 59 -2.69 19.25 -13.11
CA SER A 59 -2.59 20.66 -12.71
C SER A 59 -1.50 21.45 -13.43
N ASN A 60 -0.53 20.79 -14.06
CA ASN A 60 0.59 21.42 -14.76
C ASN A 60 0.35 21.63 -16.27
N GLY A 61 -0.91 21.76 -16.70
CA GLY A 61 -1.26 22.18 -18.06
C GLY A 61 -1.81 21.11 -19.00
N SER A 62 -2.32 19.97 -18.50
CA SER A 62 -3.08 19.03 -19.34
C SER A 62 -4.53 19.49 -19.52
N LEU A 63 -4.95 19.62 -20.77
CA LEU A 63 -6.29 20.06 -21.22
C LEU A 63 -7.41 19.01 -21.03
N VAL A 64 -7.11 17.84 -20.44
CA VAL A 64 -8.08 16.74 -20.32
C VAL A 64 -8.80 16.87 -18.97
N PRO A 65 -10.14 17.05 -18.95
CA PRO A 65 -10.91 17.06 -17.72
C PRO A 65 -10.66 15.79 -16.89
N ASN A 66 -10.53 15.92 -15.57
CA ASN A 66 -10.29 14.79 -14.66
C ASN A 66 -11.30 13.65 -14.87
N GLU A 67 -12.52 13.95 -15.33
CA GLU A 67 -13.60 13.00 -15.61
C GLU A 67 -13.30 12.06 -16.80
N GLN A 68 -12.70 12.57 -17.89
CA GLN A 68 -12.39 11.77 -19.08
C GLN A 68 -11.26 10.78 -18.82
N ILE A 69 -10.31 11.13 -17.94
CA ILE A 69 -9.17 10.27 -17.57
C ILE A 69 -9.61 8.99 -16.85
N PHE A 70 -10.87 8.82 -16.45
CA PHE A 70 -11.36 7.58 -15.82
C PHE A 70 -12.10 6.65 -16.75
N ASP A 71 -12.39 7.09 -17.98
CA ASP A 71 -13.07 6.24 -18.95
C ASP A 71 -12.20 5.00 -19.25
N MET A 72 -12.77 3.82 -19.03
CA MET A 72 -12.12 2.54 -19.32
C MET A 72 -12.31 2.12 -20.78
N SER A 73 -13.26 2.73 -21.49
CA SER A 73 -13.52 2.46 -22.91
C SER A 73 -12.60 3.27 -23.83
N ASP A 74 -12.08 4.40 -23.37
CA ASP A 74 -11.11 5.20 -24.10
C ASP A 74 -9.67 4.67 -23.91
N ALA A 75 -9.10 4.14 -24.98
CA ALA A 75 -7.74 3.61 -25.01
C ALA A 75 -6.68 4.67 -24.65
N ASN A 76 -6.91 5.95 -24.99
CA ASN A 76 -5.97 7.03 -24.65
C ASN A 76 -5.94 7.29 -23.15
N SER A 77 -7.12 7.35 -22.52
CA SER A 77 -7.25 7.49 -21.06
C SER A 77 -6.67 6.29 -20.31
N VAL A 78 -6.88 5.06 -20.80
CA VAL A 78 -6.24 3.86 -20.23
C VAL A 78 -4.72 3.97 -20.31
N LYS A 79 -4.18 4.31 -21.48
CA LYS A 79 -2.74 4.44 -21.70
C LYS A 79 -2.12 5.54 -20.82
N LEU A 80 -2.77 6.69 -20.72
CA LEU A 80 -2.33 7.77 -19.84
C LEU A 80 -2.27 7.32 -18.36
N ARG A 81 -3.27 6.56 -17.89
CA ARG A 81 -3.27 5.98 -16.53
C ARG A 81 -2.15 4.97 -16.35
N ASP A 82 -1.88 4.13 -17.36
CA ASP A 82 -0.75 3.20 -17.36
C ASP A 82 0.58 3.95 -17.27
N ASP A 83 0.79 4.98 -18.08
CA ASP A 83 2.04 5.76 -18.13
C ASP A 83 2.31 6.48 -16.79
N ILE A 84 1.27 7.09 -16.19
CA ILE A 84 1.37 7.72 -14.87
C ILE A 84 1.71 6.67 -13.80
N ALA A 85 1.06 5.50 -13.82
CA ALA A 85 1.34 4.42 -12.88
C ALA A 85 2.76 3.86 -13.05
N LEU A 86 3.24 3.71 -14.28
CA LEU A 86 4.60 3.24 -14.58
C LEU A 86 5.65 4.26 -14.16
N SER A 87 5.44 5.54 -14.46
CA SER A 87 6.32 6.63 -13.98
C SER A 87 6.39 6.63 -12.45
N SER A 88 5.25 6.42 -11.80
CA SER A 88 5.16 6.28 -10.34
C SER A 88 5.99 5.11 -9.78
N LEU A 89 5.94 3.96 -10.46
CA LEU A 89 6.69 2.76 -10.09
C LEU A 89 8.20 2.95 -10.31
N LYS A 90 8.60 3.63 -11.39
CA LYS A 90 10.01 3.96 -11.66
C LYS A 90 10.58 4.90 -10.61
N GLU A 91 9.82 5.89 -10.14
CA GLU A 91 10.25 6.76 -9.04
C GLU A 91 10.41 5.96 -7.74
N LEU A 92 9.49 5.03 -7.46
CA LEU A 92 9.59 4.13 -6.31
C LEU A 92 10.90 3.33 -6.35
N LEU A 93 11.22 2.73 -7.49
CA LEU A 93 12.46 1.99 -7.68
C LEU A 93 13.70 2.87 -7.53
N SER A 94 13.71 4.04 -8.17
CA SER A 94 14.81 4.98 -8.08
C SER A 94 15.05 5.39 -6.62
N TRP A 95 13.99 5.65 -5.86
CA TRP A 95 14.09 5.99 -4.44
C TRP A 95 14.58 4.81 -3.62
N LEU A 96 14.04 3.59 -3.80
CA LEU A 96 14.51 2.41 -3.06
C LEU A 96 16.00 2.13 -3.26
N GLN A 97 16.49 2.37 -4.48
CA GLN A 97 17.88 2.11 -4.88
C GLN A 97 18.83 3.27 -4.55
N SER A 98 18.32 4.47 -4.25
CA SER A 98 19.16 5.66 -4.04
C SER A 98 19.93 5.67 -2.71
N GLY A 99 19.65 4.73 -1.79
CA GLY A 99 20.29 4.73 -0.50
C GLY A 99 20.13 3.45 0.30
N PRO A 100 21.13 3.08 1.12
CA PRO A 100 21.13 1.84 1.88
C PRO A 100 19.98 1.77 2.90
N ASN A 101 19.52 2.91 3.41
CA ASN A 101 18.48 2.97 4.44
C ASN A 101 17.06 2.89 3.89
N ASN A 102 16.83 3.17 2.60
CA ASN A 102 15.50 3.10 1.98
C ASN A 102 15.10 1.63 1.86
N SER A 103 14.11 1.17 2.61
CA SER A 103 13.90 -0.28 2.79
C SER A 103 12.57 -0.76 2.19
N VAL A 104 11.53 0.07 2.26
CA VAL A 104 10.17 -0.32 1.84
C VAL A 104 9.52 0.75 0.97
N GLY A 105 9.14 0.38 -0.25
CA GLY A 105 8.37 1.24 -1.16
C GLY A 105 6.96 0.71 -1.32
N ILE A 106 5.96 1.51 -1.00
CA ILE A 106 4.54 1.12 -1.13
C ILE A 106 3.97 1.76 -2.40
N PHE A 107 3.61 0.94 -3.38
CA PHE A 107 2.94 1.34 -4.60
C PHE A 107 1.41 1.36 -4.43
N ASP A 108 0.85 2.55 -4.18
CA ASP A 108 -0.58 2.74 -3.93
C ASP A 108 -1.33 3.13 -5.23
N ALA A 109 -1.94 2.12 -5.85
CA ALA A 109 -2.81 2.23 -7.02
C ALA A 109 -3.89 1.12 -6.98
N THR A 110 -4.79 1.07 -7.98
CA THR A 110 -5.84 0.03 -8.04
C THR A 110 -5.29 -1.34 -8.40
N ASN A 111 -4.37 -1.40 -9.39
CA ASN A 111 -3.69 -2.61 -9.84
C ASN A 111 -4.65 -3.81 -10.04
N SER A 112 -5.85 -3.51 -10.53
CA SER A 112 -7.03 -4.37 -10.51
C SER A 112 -7.05 -5.43 -11.60
N THR A 113 -6.17 -5.37 -12.59
CA THR A 113 -6.11 -6.34 -13.70
C THR A 113 -4.83 -7.18 -13.63
N VAL A 114 -4.90 -8.42 -14.10
CA VAL A 114 -3.74 -9.31 -14.25
C VAL A 114 -2.70 -8.64 -15.14
N LYS A 115 -3.12 -8.10 -16.29
CA LYS A 115 -2.24 -7.37 -17.23
C LYS A 115 -1.44 -6.27 -16.55
N ARG A 116 -2.06 -5.50 -15.64
CA ARG A 116 -1.37 -4.44 -14.89
C ARG A 116 -0.35 -5.01 -13.91
N ARG A 117 -0.69 -6.10 -13.21
CA ARG A 117 0.21 -6.74 -12.25
C ARG A 117 1.41 -7.39 -12.94
N THR A 118 1.23 -8.02 -14.10
CA THR A 118 2.33 -8.50 -14.96
C THR A 118 3.24 -7.36 -15.39
N LEU A 119 2.68 -6.24 -15.87
CA LEU A 119 3.44 -5.06 -16.28
C LEU A 119 4.27 -4.47 -15.12
N ILE A 120 3.75 -4.48 -13.90
CA ILE A 120 4.49 -4.08 -12.70
C ILE A 120 5.68 -5.00 -12.49
N LEU A 121 5.47 -6.32 -12.48
CA LEU A 121 6.54 -7.31 -12.30
C LEU A 121 7.65 -7.20 -13.34
N ASP A 122 7.29 -7.07 -14.62
CA ASP A 122 8.25 -6.90 -15.71
C ASP A 122 9.05 -5.59 -15.58
N THR A 123 8.41 -4.53 -15.09
CA THR A 123 9.07 -3.25 -14.84
C THR A 123 10.04 -3.37 -13.67
N LEU A 124 9.63 -4.02 -12.57
CA LEU A 124 10.49 -4.28 -11.42
C LEU A 124 11.71 -5.09 -11.85
N GLU A 125 11.53 -6.20 -12.57
CA GLU A 125 12.62 -7.07 -13.02
C GLU A 125 13.61 -6.38 -13.98
N ARG A 126 13.10 -5.53 -14.88
CA ARG A 126 13.93 -4.82 -15.86
C ARG A 126 14.78 -3.71 -15.21
N HIS A 127 14.26 -3.08 -14.17
CA HIS A 127 14.86 -1.87 -13.60
C HIS A 127 15.47 -2.06 -12.19
N SER A 128 15.24 -3.20 -11.53
CA SER A 128 15.84 -3.52 -10.24
C SER A 128 17.33 -3.84 -10.38
N CYS A 129 18.18 -3.12 -9.65
CA CYS A 129 19.62 -3.42 -9.55
C CYS A 129 20.05 -3.94 -8.17
N VAL A 130 19.10 -4.13 -7.26
CA VAL A 130 19.33 -4.62 -5.89
C VAL A 130 18.40 -5.80 -5.60
N PRO A 131 18.74 -6.69 -4.65
CA PRO A 131 17.83 -7.73 -4.19
C PRO A 131 16.51 -7.12 -3.71
N MET A 132 15.40 -7.72 -4.14
CA MET A 132 14.04 -7.21 -3.88
C MET A 132 13.13 -8.34 -3.39
N ASN A 133 12.12 -7.98 -2.61
CA ASN A 133 10.96 -8.79 -2.28
C ASN A 133 9.71 -8.06 -2.74
N VAL A 134 8.79 -8.75 -3.42
CA VAL A 134 7.54 -8.14 -3.88
C VAL A 134 6.36 -8.73 -3.13
N ILE A 135 5.53 -7.85 -2.57
CA ILE A 135 4.34 -8.25 -1.80
C ILE A 135 3.12 -7.60 -2.44
N PHE A 136 2.17 -8.39 -2.92
CA PHE A 136 0.86 -7.89 -3.30
C PHE A 136 -0.09 -7.94 -2.10
N ILE A 137 -0.74 -6.82 -1.81
CA ILE A 137 -1.78 -6.72 -0.78
C ILE A 137 -3.10 -6.36 -1.46
N GLU A 138 -3.98 -7.34 -1.61
CA GLU A 138 -5.33 -7.13 -2.10
C GLU A 138 -6.26 -6.72 -0.96
N VAL A 139 -6.89 -5.55 -1.09
CA VAL A 139 -7.85 -5.05 -0.10
C VAL A 139 -9.26 -5.19 -0.65
N VAL A 140 -10.02 -6.09 -0.02
CA VAL A 140 -11.41 -6.37 -0.35
C VAL A 140 -12.31 -5.84 0.77
N VAL A 141 -13.46 -5.30 0.39
CA VAL A 141 -14.54 -4.94 1.32
C VAL A 141 -15.79 -5.61 0.77
N ASP A 142 -16.36 -6.51 1.56
CA ASP A 142 -17.48 -7.39 1.22
C ASP A 142 -18.81 -6.97 1.88
N SER A 143 -18.86 -5.78 2.47
CA SER A 143 -20.03 -5.22 3.14
C SER A 143 -20.49 -3.95 2.47
N ASP A 144 -21.70 -3.95 1.92
CA ASP A 144 -22.29 -2.80 1.22
C ASP A 144 -22.38 -1.56 2.12
N LYS A 145 -22.67 -1.75 3.41
CA LYS A 145 -22.70 -0.66 4.40
C LYS A 145 -21.35 0.05 4.52
N ILE A 146 -20.26 -0.71 4.52
CA ILE A 146 -18.90 -0.14 4.60
C ILE A 146 -18.54 0.58 3.30
N LEU A 147 -18.99 0.04 2.16
CA LEU A 147 -18.78 0.68 0.86
C LEU A 147 -19.50 2.01 0.74
N GLU A 148 -20.73 2.06 1.22
CA GLU A 148 -21.53 3.27 1.29
C GLU A 148 -20.85 4.33 2.16
N GLU A 149 -20.36 3.97 3.35
CA GLU A 149 -19.60 4.89 4.20
C GLU A 149 -18.30 5.39 3.53
N HIS A 150 -17.53 4.48 2.91
CA HIS A 150 -16.32 4.85 2.18
C HIS A 150 -16.62 5.79 1.01
N LEU A 151 -17.73 5.57 0.31
CA LEU A 151 -18.23 6.42 -0.77
C LEU A 151 -18.50 7.84 -0.25
N TYR A 152 -19.32 7.97 0.81
CA TYR A 152 -19.61 9.27 1.42
C TYR A 152 -18.34 9.96 1.92
N TRP A 153 -17.44 9.23 2.58
CA TRP A 153 -16.18 9.78 3.05
C TRP A 153 -15.31 10.26 1.88
N LYS A 154 -15.25 9.49 0.79
CA LYS A 154 -14.50 9.85 -0.42
C LYS A 154 -15.04 11.11 -1.07
N VAL A 155 -16.35 11.23 -1.22
CA VAL A 155 -17.01 12.41 -1.81
C VAL A 155 -16.79 13.66 -0.93
N ARG A 156 -16.80 13.50 0.39
CA ARG A 156 -16.59 14.63 1.32
C ARG A 156 -15.13 15.05 1.45
N GLN A 157 -14.20 14.11 1.50
CA GLN A 157 -12.82 14.36 1.94
C GLN A 157 -11.77 14.26 0.84
N SER A 158 -12.05 13.55 -0.26
CA SER A 158 -11.03 13.39 -1.30
C SER A 158 -10.82 14.68 -2.09
N ASN A 159 -9.58 14.93 -2.50
CA ASN A 159 -9.25 16.08 -3.34
C ASN A 159 -10.01 16.09 -4.67
N ASP A 160 -10.52 14.93 -5.11
CA ASP A 160 -11.27 14.79 -6.36
C ASP A 160 -12.68 15.43 -6.26
N TYR A 161 -13.31 15.48 -5.06
CA TYR A 161 -14.70 15.96 -4.89
C TYR A 161 -14.90 16.99 -3.78
N LYS A 162 -13.93 17.17 -2.86
CA LYS A 162 -14.12 18.01 -1.67
C LYS A 162 -14.52 19.45 -1.99
N HIS A 163 -14.01 19.98 -3.12
CA HIS A 163 -14.20 21.35 -3.58
C HIS A 163 -15.48 21.55 -4.41
N LEU A 164 -16.19 20.48 -4.75
CA LEU A 164 -17.43 20.53 -5.53
C LEU A 164 -18.64 20.61 -4.61
N GLU A 165 -19.58 21.52 -4.90
CA GLU A 165 -20.76 21.76 -4.06
C GLU A 165 -21.84 20.69 -4.24
N ASN A 166 -22.08 20.25 -5.48
CA ASN A 166 -23.11 19.25 -5.80
C ASN A 166 -22.66 17.84 -5.38
N LYS A 167 -22.91 17.47 -4.12
CA LYS A 167 -22.53 16.17 -3.57
C LYS A 167 -23.32 15.00 -4.15
N GLU A 168 -24.56 15.21 -4.59
CA GLU A 168 -25.37 14.18 -5.24
C GLU A 168 -24.77 13.78 -6.60
N TRP A 169 -24.38 14.76 -7.40
CA TRP A 169 -23.64 14.50 -8.64
C TRP A 169 -22.32 13.81 -8.37
N CYS A 170 -21.56 14.22 -7.35
CA CYS A 170 -20.29 13.57 -6.98
C CYS A 170 -20.48 12.09 -6.62
N ILE A 171 -21.57 11.75 -5.93
CA ILE A 171 -21.93 10.37 -5.60
C ILE A 171 -22.23 9.59 -6.89
N SER A 172 -23.04 10.15 -7.78
CA SER A 172 -23.41 9.52 -9.06
C SER A 172 -22.19 9.28 -9.96
N ASP A 173 -21.31 10.28 -10.12
CA ASP A 173 -20.06 10.15 -10.88
C ASP A 173 -19.15 9.08 -10.26
N PHE A 174 -18.99 9.07 -8.94
CA PHE A 174 -18.16 8.06 -8.28
C PHE A 174 -18.73 6.64 -8.44
N GLN A 175 -20.04 6.47 -8.31
CA GLN A 175 -20.71 5.19 -8.53
C GLN A 175 -20.54 4.70 -9.98
N SER A 176 -20.68 5.60 -10.96
CA SER A 176 -20.41 5.31 -12.37
C SER A 176 -18.97 4.81 -12.57
N ARG A 177 -17.99 5.50 -11.98
CA ARG A 177 -16.59 5.06 -11.99
C ARG A 177 -16.43 3.69 -11.35
N MET A 178 -17.07 3.41 -10.21
CA MET A 178 -16.97 2.09 -9.56
C MET A 178 -17.44 0.98 -10.48
N LYS A 179 -18.57 1.15 -11.17
CA LYS A 179 -19.07 0.17 -12.14
C LYS A 179 -18.06 -0.12 -13.24
N GLN A 180 -17.38 0.90 -13.75
CA GLN A 180 -16.33 0.73 -14.76
C GLN A 180 -15.13 -0.07 -14.23
N TYR A 181 -14.69 0.19 -12.98
CA TYR A 181 -13.61 -0.59 -12.35
C TYR A 181 -14.03 -2.03 -12.06
N GLU A 182 -15.28 -2.24 -11.62
CA GLU A 182 -15.85 -3.56 -11.33
C GLU A 182 -15.94 -4.43 -12.59
N ALA A 183 -16.33 -3.85 -13.73
CA ALA A 183 -16.42 -4.55 -15.01
C ALA A 183 -15.09 -5.14 -15.49
N VAL A 184 -13.96 -4.57 -15.07
CA VAL A 184 -12.61 -5.01 -15.48
C VAL A 184 -11.78 -5.56 -14.32
N TYR A 185 -12.36 -5.70 -13.13
CA TYR A 185 -11.61 -6.15 -11.96
C TYR A 185 -11.36 -7.66 -12.01
N GLU A 186 -10.09 -8.02 -11.93
CA GLU A 186 -9.61 -9.41 -11.87
C GLU A 186 -8.94 -9.62 -10.49
N PRO A 187 -9.67 -10.21 -9.52
CA PRO A 187 -9.12 -10.52 -8.20
C PRO A 187 -7.87 -11.39 -8.30
N ILE A 188 -6.95 -11.23 -7.35
CA ILE A 188 -5.72 -12.04 -7.32
C ILE A 188 -6.10 -13.52 -7.18
N GLN A 189 -5.65 -14.34 -8.13
CA GLN A 189 -5.86 -15.79 -8.09
C GLN A 189 -4.67 -16.48 -7.42
N GLN A 190 -4.91 -17.58 -6.71
CA GLN A 190 -3.87 -18.34 -6.00
C GLN A 190 -2.73 -18.84 -6.91
N ASN A 191 -3.01 -18.98 -8.21
CA ASN A 191 -2.04 -19.47 -9.20
C ASN A 191 -1.45 -18.38 -10.09
N GLU A 192 -1.86 -17.11 -9.93
CA GLU A 192 -1.48 -16.02 -10.84
C GLU A 192 0.04 -15.84 -10.94
N PHE A 193 0.73 -15.93 -9.81
CA PHE A 193 2.18 -15.74 -9.74
C PHE A 193 2.95 -17.06 -9.72
N LYS A 194 2.28 -18.22 -9.83
CA LYS A 194 2.98 -19.51 -9.88
C LYS A 194 3.88 -19.57 -11.11
N THR A 195 3.41 -19.13 -12.28
CA THR A 195 4.24 -19.12 -13.50
C THR A 195 5.42 -18.12 -13.45
N CYS A 196 5.50 -17.29 -12.40
CA CYS A 196 6.60 -16.35 -12.17
C CYS A 196 7.80 -16.97 -11.45
N TYR A 197 7.93 -18.30 -11.36
CA TYR A 197 9.08 -19.01 -10.75
C TYR A 197 10.46 -18.54 -11.28
N ASN A 198 10.52 -17.98 -12.49
CA ASN A 198 11.76 -17.50 -13.10
C ASN A 198 12.09 -16.03 -12.78
N LYS A 199 11.25 -15.31 -12.01
CA LYS A 199 11.52 -13.92 -11.66
C LYS A 199 12.66 -13.82 -10.64
N LYS A 200 13.45 -12.74 -10.74
CA LYS A 200 14.66 -12.49 -9.92
C LYS A 200 14.40 -12.23 -8.42
N PHE A 201 13.15 -12.25 -7.98
CA PHE A 201 12.76 -11.92 -6.61
C PHE A 201 11.57 -12.76 -6.17
N PRO A 202 11.46 -13.07 -4.86
CA PRO A 202 10.28 -13.73 -4.31
C PRO A 202 9.05 -12.81 -4.40
N ILE A 203 7.90 -13.45 -4.63
CA ILE A 203 6.59 -12.80 -4.71
C ILE A 203 5.68 -13.43 -3.66
N SER A 204 5.08 -12.60 -2.80
CA SER A 204 4.08 -13.02 -1.83
C SER A 204 2.76 -12.30 -2.06
N THR A 205 1.64 -12.95 -1.74
CA THR A 205 0.30 -12.38 -1.89
C THR A 205 -0.50 -12.50 -0.62
N PHE A 206 -1.14 -11.40 -0.21
CA PHE A 206 -2.05 -11.37 0.93
C PHE A 206 -3.35 -10.70 0.54
N GLN A 207 -4.46 -11.31 0.94
CA GLN A 207 -5.77 -10.68 0.86
C GLN A 207 -6.19 -10.21 2.26
N ILE A 208 -6.52 -8.93 2.35
CA ILE A 208 -7.10 -8.28 3.52
C ILE A 208 -8.58 -8.03 3.24
N LYS A 209 -9.46 -8.71 3.99
CA LYS A 209 -10.87 -8.30 4.06
C LYS A 209 -11.00 -7.21 5.11
N ASN A 210 -11.17 -5.98 4.64
CA ASN A 210 -11.38 -4.81 5.48
C ASN A 210 -12.86 -4.71 5.86
N ARG A 211 -13.17 -5.00 7.12
CA ARG A 211 -14.50 -4.87 7.71
C ARG A 211 -14.55 -3.72 8.73
N TYR A 212 -13.87 -2.60 8.42
CA TYR A 212 -13.74 -1.39 9.24
C TYR A 212 -12.99 -1.62 10.56
N GLN A 213 -13.56 -2.42 11.46
CA GLN A 213 -13.02 -2.74 12.80
C GLN A 213 -12.14 -3.99 12.80
N ARG A 214 -12.15 -4.78 11.71
CA ARG A 214 -11.40 -6.03 11.59
C ARG A 214 -10.81 -6.17 10.19
N CYS A 215 -9.54 -6.54 10.15
CA CYS A 215 -8.85 -7.00 8.95
C CYS A 215 -8.69 -8.52 9.06
N LEU A 216 -9.24 -9.28 8.12
CA LEU A 216 -9.05 -10.74 8.04
C LEU A 216 -8.06 -11.08 6.93
N PHE A 217 -7.16 -12.02 7.22
CA PHE A 217 -6.09 -12.42 6.33
C PHE A 217 -6.41 -13.73 5.63
N HIS A 218 -6.15 -13.77 4.33
CA HIS A 218 -6.20 -14.98 3.53
C HIS A 218 -4.96 -14.98 2.63
N GLY A 219 -4.18 -16.06 2.65
CA GLY A 219 -2.92 -16.18 1.90
C GLY A 219 -1.88 -17.01 2.64
N GLU A 220 -0.64 -16.95 2.17
CA GLU A 220 0.54 -17.47 2.88
C GLU A 220 0.79 -16.66 4.17
N GLU A 221 1.75 -17.07 5.00
CA GLU A 221 2.11 -16.30 6.20
C GLU A 221 2.66 -14.92 5.82
N PRO A 222 1.99 -13.81 6.20
CA PRO A 222 2.51 -12.48 5.94
C PRO A 222 3.76 -12.21 6.75
N PRO A 223 4.73 -11.43 6.22
CA PRO A 223 5.85 -10.98 7.01
C PRO A 223 5.38 -10.39 8.33
N ALA A 224 6.06 -10.70 9.43
CA ALA A 224 5.63 -10.33 10.78
C ALA A 224 5.34 -8.82 10.93
N PHE A 225 6.03 -7.96 10.18
CA PHE A 225 5.80 -6.52 10.18
C PHE A 225 4.44 -6.12 9.59
N ILE A 226 3.93 -6.83 8.57
CA ILE A 226 2.59 -6.62 8.00
C ILE A 226 1.53 -7.00 9.04
N TYR A 227 1.71 -8.15 9.69
CA TYR A 227 0.80 -8.59 10.76
C TYR A 227 0.78 -7.59 11.92
N PHE A 228 1.96 -7.13 12.37
CA PHE A 228 2.09 -6.12 13.41
C PHE A 228 1.46 -4.77 13.02
N ALA A 229 1.69 -4.29 11.80
CA ALA A 229 1.10 -3.05 11.29
C ALA A 229 -0.43 -3.06 11.22
N LEU A 230 -1.02 -4.23 11.02
CA LEU A 230 -2.46 -4.38 10.90
C LEU A 230 -3.12 -4.75 12.24
N LEU A 231 -2.40 -5.41 13.15
CA LEU A 231 -2.81 -5.54 14.55
C LEU A 231 -2.73 -4.20 15.30
N SER A 232 -1.78 -3.32 14.96
CA SER A 232 -1.68 -1.99 15.56
C SER A 232 -2.95 -1.16 15.29
N LEU A 233 -3.62 -1.37 14.14
CA LEU A 233 -4.95 -0.79 13.86
C LEU A 233 -6.01 -1.27 14.85
N GLN A 234 -6.07 -2.59 15.08
CA GLN A 234 -7.04 -3.16 16.02
C GLN A 234 -6.81 -2.64 17.44
N ARG A 235 -5.54 -2.48 17.84
CA ARG A 235 -5.16 -1.98 19.16
C ARG A 235 -5.44 -0.49 19.32
N GLN A 236 -5.10 0.35 18.34
CA GLN A 236 -5.38 1.78 18.38
C GLN A 236 -6.89 2.02 18.50
N TRP A 237 -7.68 1.30 17.72
CA TRP A 237 -9.14 1.35 17.80
C TRP A 237 -9.67 0.89 19.17
N PHE A 238 -9.13 -0.20 19.73
CA PHE A 238 -9.52 -0.65 21.07
C PHE A 238 -9.28 0.46 22.11
N VAL A 239 -8.15 1.17 22.02
CA VAL A 239 -7.84 2.30 22.90
C VAL A 239 -8.80 3.47 22.68
N GLU A 240 -9.10 3.84 21.42
CA GLU A 240 -9.99 4.96 21.10
C GLU A 240 -11.44 4.69 21.55
N LYS A 241 -11.96 3.48 21.33
CA LYS A 241 -13.33 3.10 21.72
C LYS A 241 -13.49 2.90 23.23
N ASN A 242 -12.44 2.40 23.89
CA ASN A 242 -12.41 2.19 25.33
C ASN A 242 -11.65 3.31 26.05
N ALA A 243 -11.57 4.50 25.44
CA ALA A 243 -10.91 5.67 26.04
C ALA A 243 -11.51 6.04 27.42
N HIS A 244 -12.80 5.73 27.60
CA HIS A 244 -13.52 5.87 28.87
C HIS A 244 -13.14 4.83 29.93
N LEU A 245 -12.58 3.68 29.52
CA LEU A 245 -12.06 2.62 30.40
C LEU A 245 -10.55 2.75 30.65
N THR A 246 -9.84 3.58 29.86
CA THR A 246 -8.40 3.82 30.07
C THR A 246 -8.15 4.81 31.21
N THR A 247 -8.35 4.36 32.45
CA THR A 247 -7.79 4.98 33.67
C THR A 247 -6.40 4.45 34.03
N LEU A 248 -5.70 3.78 33.11
CA LEU A 248 -4.31 3.36 33.33
C LEU A 248 -3.33 4.22 32.50
N ARG A 249 -2.95 5.33 33.16
CA ARG A 249 -1.82 6.24 32.91
C ARG A 249 -1.88 7.14 31.68
N TYR A 250 -2.54 8.28 31.86
CA TYR A 250 -2.00 9.57 31.39
C TYR A 250 -2.20 10.63 32.48
N THR A 251 -1.47 10.49 33.60
CA THR A 251 -1.30 11.65 34.48
C THR A 251 -0.46 12.67 33.72
N LYS A 252 -1.04 13.86 33.53
CA LYS A 252 -0.36 15.11 33.16
C LYS A 252 0.93 15.24 33.96
N ALA A 253 2.05 14.81 33.40
CA ALA A 253 3.37 15.15 33.88
C ALA A 253 4.11 15.84 32.73
N LYS A 254 4.64 17.02 33.05
CA LYS A 254 5.45 17.89 32.21
C LYS A 254 6.38 17.11 31.30
N ARG A 255 6.56 17.58 30.06
CA ARG A 255 7.59 17.11 29.12
C ARG A 255 8.91 16.85 29.86
N PRO A 256 9.56 15.71 29.59
CA PRO A 256 10.99 15.71 29.35
C PRO A 256 11.27 15.21 27.94
N SER A 257 12.25 15.84 27.31
CA SER A 257 13.00 15.33 26.16
C SER A 257 13.40 13.86 26.35
N GLY A 258 13.18 13.04 25.33
CA GLY A 258 13.68 11.66 25.26
C GLY A 258 12.56 10.65 25.04
N PHE A 259 12.53 10.04 23.86
CA PHE A 259 11.66 8.92 23.53
C PHE A 259 11.93 7.74 24.49
N PHE A 260 10.93 7.35 25.27
CA PHE A 260 10.94 6.08 25.99
C PHE A 260 9.57 5.40 25.78
N VAL A 261 9.59 4.29 25.02
CA VAL A 261 8.44 3.41 24.81
C VAL A 261 8.47 2.35 25.93
N PRO A 262 7.42 2.18 26.75
CA PRO A 262 7.45 1.20 27.83
C PRO A 262 7.45 -0.24 27.31
N TRP A 263 8.41 -0.98 27.82
CA TRP A 263 8.63 -2.41 27.68
C TRP A 263 7.37 -3.26 27.92
N THR A 264 6.94 -3.98 26.89
CA THR A 264 6.32 -5.31 27.01
C THR A 264 6.71 -6.13 25.78
N TRP A 265 8.02 -6.37 25.64
CA TRP A 265 8.67 -7.13 24.55
C TRP A 265 9.27 -8.45 25.06
N LEU A 266 8.56 -9.17 25.93
CA LEU A 266 8.96 -10.50 26.40
C LEU A 266 7.76 -11.46 26.35
N LYS A 267 7.37 -11.90 25.15
CA LYS A 267 6.70 -13.21 24.92
C LYS A 267 6.50 -13.62 23.44
N LEU A 268 7.21 -13.01 22.48
CA LEU A 268 7.20 -13.44 21.07
C LEU A 268 8.55 -14.01 20.61
N ARG A 269 9.29 -14.65 21.53
CA ARG A 269 10.58 -15.30 21.25
C ARG A 269 10.52 -16.84 21.33
N LYS A 270 9.34 -17.43 21.14
CA LYS A 270 9.12 -18.89 21.12
C LYS A 270 8.32 -19.39 19.90
N LEU A 271 8.29 -18.61 18.82
CA LEU A 271 7.87 -19.06 17.49
C LEU A 271 8.95 -18.65 16.48
N PHE A 272 10.15 -19.17 16.70
CA PHE A 272 11.23 -19.42 15.75
C PHE A 272 12.06 -20.56 16.36
#